data_AF-A0A7S1F4X5-F1
#
_entry.id   AF-A0A7S1F4X5-F1
#
_cell.length_a   1.000
_cell.length_b   1.000
_cell.length_c   1.000
_cell.angle_alpha   90.00
_cell.angle_beta   90.00
_cell.angle_gamma   90.00
#
_symmetry.space_group_name_H-M   'P 1'
#
loop_
_entity.id
_entity.type
_entity.pdbx_description
1 polymer ?
#
loop_
_entity_poly.entity_id
_entity_poly.type
_entity_poly.pdbx_seq_one_letter_code
_entity_poly.pdbx_strand_id
1 'polypeptide(L)'
;MLLVRFVLSPPSRHVRGCRGESLTKSVKIAVQEGDFSEQRWQQYTEQALTASGDMTMTDTLRLMSSFASAKVRDFRLYDRLCARVHSLLPGSGSLPPKDLRRLAVSLGRARTFDSELMEAIADLIVDRVEEFRPRELVHIVEAYSRMPVQSLNLFAIVADALPPYVYDLSVPEVAKLCRAFGEAMVYSQELTDALCEEAHHRRHDFGTIECLGFLDGLSYLSELPADMKRNDTETVAAFVVQISFKLQS
;
A
#
# COMPACT_ATOMS: atom_id res chain seq x y z
N MET A 1 17.28 6.25 -68.97
CA MET A 1 17.98 5.59 -67.84
C MET A 1 17.66 6.42 -66.59
N LEU A 2 16.55 6.10 -65.92
CA LEU A 2 15.98 6.87 -64.81
C LEU A 2 16.54 6.38 -63.48
N LEU A 3 17.24 7.25 -62.75
CA LEU A 3 17.75 7.02 -61.40
C LEU A 3 16.66 7.40 -60.39
N VAL A 4 15.97 6.41 -59.83
CA VAL A 4 15.05 6.58 -58.69
C VAL A 4 15.89 6.64 -57.41
N ARG A 5 16.02 7.83 -56.82
CA ARG A 5 16.55 8.01 -55.47
C ARG A 5 15.52 7.50 -54.46
N PHE A 6 15.79 6.36 -53.84
CA PHE A 6 15.12 5.95 -52.61
C PHE A 6 15.54 6.89 -51.48
N VAL A 7 14.66 7.80 -51.09
CA VAL A 7 14.77 8.52 -49.82
C VAL A 7 14.37 7.53 -48.73
N LEU A 8 15.38 6.98 -48.04
CA LEU A 8 15.18 6.22 -46.82
C LEU A 8 14.71 7.21 -45.74
N SER A 9 13.39 7.20 -45.46
CA SER A 9 12.85 7.84 -44.27
C SER A 9 13.48 7.21 -43.01
N PRO A 10 13.90 8.00 -42.01
CA PRO A 10 14.41 7.45 -40.77
C PRO A 10 13.28 6.76 -39.99
N PRO A 11 13.58 5.71 -39.21
CA PRO A 11 12.58 5.05 -38.40
C PRO A 11 12.07 6.02 -37.33
N SER A 12 10.76 6.24 -37.34
CA SER A 12 9.99 7.09 -36.44
C SER A 12 10.18 6.67 -34.99
N ARG A 13 11.19 7.23 -34.32
CA ARG A 13 11.26 7.28 -32.87
C ARG A 13 10.22 8.29 -32.39
N HIS A 14 8.93 7.94 -32.20
CA HIS A 14 7.95 8.73 -31.41
C HIS A 14 6.56 8.03 -31.34
N VAL A 15 6.44 6.85 -30.69
CA VAL A 15 5.13 6.29 -30.25
C VAL A 15 5.21 5.44 -28.96
N ARG A 16 6.40 5.25 -28.37
CA ARG A 16 6.59 4.24 -27.29
C ARG A 16 5.88 4.58 -25.97
N GLY A 17 5.76 5.86 -25.60
CA GLY A 17 5.07 6.27 -24.37
C GLY A 17 3.53 6.29 -24.46
N CYS A 18 2.98 6.46 -25.67
CA CYS A 18 1.53 6.70 -25.85
C CYS A 18 0.67 5.49 -25.50
N ARG A 19 1.18 4.26 -25.68
CA ARG A 19 0.42 3.02 -25.47
C ARG A 19 0.20 2.74 -23.98
N GLY A 20 1.25 2.87 -23.15
CA GLY A 20 1.16 2.68 -21.70
C GLY A 20 0.35 3.77 -21.01
N GLU A 21 0.54 5.03 -21.41
CA GLU A 21 -0.20 6.16 -20.85
C GLU A 21 -1.71 6.07 -21.18
N SER A 22 -2.05 5.74 -22.44
CA SER A 22 -3.45 5.59 -22.86
C SER A 22 -4.13 4.45 -22.09
N LEU A 23 -3.48 3.29 -21.96
CA LEU A 23 -4.02 2.16 -21.19
C LEU A 23 -4.24 2.56 -19.73
N THR A 24 -3.27 3.20 -19.11
CA THR A 24 -3.35 3.64 -17.71
C THR A 24 -4.53 4.60 -17.50
N LYS A 25 -4.76 5.52 -18.44
CA LYS A 25 -5.92 6.44 -18.39
C LYS A 25 -7.23 5.66 -18.51
N SER A 26 -7.36 4.74 -19.47
CA SER A 26 -8.58 3.95 -19.66
C SER A 26 -8.91 3.08 -18.45
N VAL A 27 -7.91 2.40 -17.87
CA VAL A 27 -8.10 1.57 -16.66
C VAL A 27 -8.51 2.45 -15.48
N LYS A 28 -7.86 3.62 -15.30
CA LYS A 28 -8.23 4.55 -14.23
C LYS A 28 -9.67 5.05 -14.35
N ILE A 29 -10.12 5.40 -15.56
CA ILE A 29 -11.50 5.83 -15.81
C ILE A 29 -12.47 4.70 -15.45
N ALA A 30 -12.21 3.47 -15.89
CA ALA A 30 -13.05 2.31 -15.56
C ALA A 30 -13.18 2.11 -14.03
N VAL A 31 -12.09 2.25 -13.28
CA VAL A 31 -12.13 2.21 -11.80
C VAL A 31 -13.00 3.32 -11.21
N GLN A 32 -12.90 4.54 -11.75
CA GLN A 32 -13.68 5.69 -11.26
C GLN A 32 -15.17 5.56 -11.59
N GLU A 33 -15.50 4.97 -12.73
CA GLU A 33 -16.88 4.67 -13.16
C GLU A 33 -17.47 3.44 -12.43
N GLY A 34 -16.65 2.70 -11.69
CA GLY A 34 -17.07 1.46 -11.04
C GLY A 34 -17.35 0.31 -12.02
N ASP A 35 -16.81 0.35 -13.23
CA ASP A 35 -16.92 -0.73 -14.20
C ASP A 35 -15.91 -1.83 -13.88
N PHE A 36 -16.41 -2.90 -13.27
CA PHE A 36 -15.65 -4.11 -12.91
C PHE A 36 -16.03 -5.32 -13.78
N SER A 37 -16.49 -5.09 -15.02
CA SER A 37 -16.85 -6.18 -15.94
C SER A 37 -15.65 -7.08 -16.26
N GLU A 38 -15.81 -8.38 -16.03
CA GLU A 38 -14.72 -9.36 -16.15
C GLU A 38 -14.08 -9.34 -17.54
N GLN A 39 -14.88 -9.30 -18.60
CA GLN A 39 -14.40 -9.26 -19.99
C GLN A 39 -13.52 -8.04 -20.26
N ARG A 40 -13.88 -6.86 -19.75
CA ARG A 40 -13.13 -5.62 -19.95
C ARG A 40 -11.81 -5.66 -19.19
N TRP A 41 -11.81 -6.19 -17.98
CA TRP A 41 -10.59 -6.34 -17.18
C TRP A 41 -9.66 -7.43 -17.72
N GLN A 42 -10.17 -8.51 -18.30
CA GLN A 42 -9.37 -9.47 -19.06
C GLN A 42 -8.69 -8.80 -20.26
N GLN A 43 -9.42 -7.98 -21.03
CA GLN A 43 -8.82 -7.22 -22.13
C GLN A 43 -7.73 -6.24 -21.65
N TYR A 44 -7.97 -5.54 -20.54
CA TYR A 44 -6.95 -4.67 -19.95
C TYR A 44 -5.72 -5.43 -19.50
N THR A 45 -5.88 -6.63 -18.93
CA THR A 45 -4.77 -7.50 -18.55
C THR A 45 -3.93 -7.88 -19.77
N GLU A 46 -4.55 -8.35 -20.86
CA GLU A 46 -3.82 -8.73 -22.08
C GLU A 46 -3.09 -7.54 -22.73
N GLN A 47 -3.73 -6.38 -22.75
CA GLN A 47 -3.12 -5.14 -23.23
C GLN A 47 -1.94 -4.72 -22.34
N ALA A 48 -2.08 -4.84 -21.02
CA ALA A 48 -1.03 -4.54 -20.06
C ALA A 48 0.17 -5.46 -20.20
N LEU A 49 -0.06 -6.77 -20.33
CA LEU A 49 0.99 -7.77 -20.57
C LEU A 49 1.77 -7.43 -21.84
N THR A 50 1.06 -7.10 -22.93
CA THR A 50 1.67 -6.72 -24.21
C THR A 50 2.46 -5.42 -24.12
N ALA A 51 1.97 -4.43 -23.36
CA ALA A 51 2.59 -3.11 -23.26
C ALA A 51 3.72 -3.03 -22.19
N SER A 52 3.74 -3.97 -21.24
CA SER A 52 4.58 -3.94 -20.02
C SER A 52 6.06 -3.62 -20.27
N GLY A 53 6.65 -4.17 -21.35
CA GLY A 53 8.07 -3.99 -21.67
C GLY A 53 8.46 -2.55 -22.03
N ASP A 54 7.51 -1.75 -22.51
CA ASP A 54 7.74 -0.37 -22.98
C ASP A 54 7.23 0.69 -22.00
N MET A 55 6.56 0.29 -20.91
CA MET A 55 5.95 1.22 -19.96
C MET A 55 6.99 2.00 -19.17
N THR A 56 6.69 3.26 -18.86
CA THR A 56 7.49 4.06 -17.92
C THR A 56 7.27 3.58 -16.49
N MET A 57 8.15 3.97 -15.56
CA MET A 57 7.97 3.69 -14.12
C MET A 57 6.62 4.21 -13.65
N THR A 58 6.32 5.48 -13.94
CA THR A 58 5.05 6.13 -13.58
C THR A 58 3.84 5.38 -14.09
N ASP A 59 3.84 4.95 -15.36
CA ASP A 59 2.71 4.21 -15.93
C ASP A 59 2.58 2.82 -15.29
N THR A 60 3.70 2.13 -15.07
CA THR A 60 3.74 0.82 -14.43
C THR A 60 3.11 0.89 -13.04
N LEU A 61 3.52 1.85 -12.21
CA LEU A 61 3.00 2.02 -10.85
C LEU A 61 1.53 2.44 -10.82
N ARG A 62 1.10 3.31 -11.73
CA ARG A 62 -0.31 3.71 -11.85
C ARG A 62 -1.20 2.55 -12.30
N LEU A 63 -0.69 1.72 -13.19
CA LEU A 63 -1.40 0.54 -13.67
C LEU A 63 -1.55 -0.47 -12.53
N MET A 64 -0.46 -0.82 -11.85
CA MET A 64 -0.50 -1.68 -10.64
C MET A 64 -1.52 -1.16 -9.62
N SER A 65 -1.49 0.14 -9.31
CA SER A 65 -2.43 0.74 -8.36
C SER A 65 -3.88 0.66 -8.82
N SER A 66 -4.16 0.78 -10.12
CA SER A 66 -5.52 0.69 -10.64
C SER A 66 -6.03 -0.76 -10.60
N PHE A 67 -5.22 -1.74 -11.00
CA PHE A 67 -5.57 -3.15 -10.91
C PHE A 67 -5.77 -3.60 -9.45
N ALA A 68 -4.91 -3.14 -8.53
CA ALA A 68 -5.05 -3.41 -7.10
C ALA A 68 -6.35 -2.83 -6.53
N SER A 69 -6.74 -1.63 -6.98
CA SER A 69 -8.00 -0.98 -6.56
C SER A 69 -9.23 -1.71 -7.10
N ALA A 70 -9.13 -2.27 -8.31
CA ALA A 70 -10.16 -3.13 -8.89
C ALA A 70 -10.18 -4.55 -8.34
N LYS A 71 -9.31 -4.87 -7.36
CA LYS A 71 -9.15 -6.20 -6.75
C LYS A 71 -8.84 -7.32 -7.76
N VAL A 72 -8.27 -6.96 -8.91
CA VAL A 72 -7.84 -7.94 -9.92
C VAL A 72 -6.53 -8.55 -9.45
N ARG A 73 -6.52 -9.88 -9.31
CA ARG A 73 -5.38 -10.68 -8.86
C ARG A 73 -4.90 -11.61 -9.98
N ASP A 74 -4.33 -11.03 -11.03
CA ASP A 74 -3.66 -11.81 -12.08
C ASP A 74 -2.16 -11.92 -11.76
N PHE A 75 -1.71 -13.10 -11.35
CA PHE A 75 -0.31 -13.34 -10.98
C PHE A 75 0.66 -13.07 -12.13
N ARG A 76 0.30 -13.39 -13.38
CA ARG A 76 1.16 -13.16 -14.56
C ARG A 76 1.34 -11.67 -14.80
N LEU A 77 0.27 -10.90 -14.63
CA LEU A 77 0.33 -9.45 -14.74
C LEU A 77 1.25 -8.84 -13.68
N TYR A 78 1.08 -9.19 -12.40
CA TYR A 78 1.91 -8.64 -11.33
C TYR A 78 3.37 -9.08 -11.45
N ASP A 79 3.64 -10.35 -11.77
CA ASP A 79 5.00 -10.83 -12.03
C ASP A 79 5.68 -9.99 -13.13
N ARG A 80 4.96 -9.75 -14.24
CA ARG A 80 5.48 -8.95 -15.35
C ARG A 80 5.69 -7.49 -14.99
N LEU A 81 4.79 -6.89 -14.21
CA LEU A 81 4.91 -5.50 -13.76
C LEU A 81 6.02 -5.34 -12.70
N CYS A 82 6.20 -6.28 -11.79
CA CYS A 82 7.31 -6.31 -10.84
C CYS A 82 8.66 -6.43 -11.57
N ALA A 83 8.78 -7.35 -12.53
CA ALA A 83 9.98 -7.46 -13.38
C ALA A 83 10.26 -6.15 -14.15
N ARG A 84 9.21 -5.44 -14.57
CA ARG A 84 9.37 -4.12 -15.18
C ARG A 84 9.91 -3.10 -14.19
N VAL A 85 9.36 -3.03 -12.98
CA VAL A 85 9.87 -2.14 -11.91
C VAL A 85 11.34 -2.44 -11.62
N HIS A 86 11.72 -3.70 -11.43
CA HIS A 86 13.10 -4.14 -11.25
C HIS A 86 14.02 -3.61 -12.36
N SER A 87 13.61 -3.76 -13.63
CA SER A 87 14.40 -3.26 -14.77
C SER A 87 14.58 -1.74 -14.80
N LEU A 88 13.66 -1.00 -14.17
CA LEU A 88 13.65 0.45 -14.15
C LEU A 88 14.33 1.02 -12.90
N LEU A 89 14.38 0.30 -11.78
CA LEU A 89 14.92 0.76 -10.51
C LEU A 89 16.37 1.29 -10.62
N PRO A 90 17.34 0.58 -11.24
CA PRO A 90 18.72 1.07 -11.35
C PRO A 90 18.87 2.37 -12.16
N GLY A 91 17.95 2.64 -13.10
CA GLY A 91 17.99 3.82 -13.97
C GLY A 91 17.01 4.92 -13.56
N SER A 92 16.11 4.63 -12.63
CA SER A 92 15.22 5.61 -12.04
C SER A 92 15.99 6.28 -10.92
N GLY A 93 16.43 7.53 -11.10
CA GLY A 93 16.90 8.33 -9.96
C GLY A 93 15.90 8.22 -8.79
N SER A 94 16.37 8.36 -7.55
CA SER A 94 15.61 8.13 -6.31
C SER A 94 14.09 8.24 -6.47
N LEU A 95 13.39 7.10 -6.45
CA LEU A 95 11.93 7.04 -6.59
C LEU A 95 11.31 8.01 -5.57
N PRO A 96 10.42 8.93 -5.97
CA PRO A 96 9.86 9.86 -5.01
C PRO A 96 9.00 9.11 -3.97
N PRO A 97 8.87 9.62 -2.73
CA PRO A 97 8.18 8.91 -1.64
C PRO A 97 6.75 8.49 -2.00
N LYS A 98 6.04 9.37 -2.74
CA LYS A 98 4.68 9.10 -3.23
C LYS A 98 4.57 7.83 -4.09
N ASP A 99 5.63 7.50 -4.82
CA ASP A 99 5.68 6.36 -5.75
C ASP A 99 6.16 5.09 -5.02
N LEU A 100 7.08 5.20 -4.06
CA LEU A 100 7.40 4.12 -3.10
C LEU A 100 6.15 3.67 -2.34
N ARG A 101 5.42 4.62 -1.75
CA ARG A 101 4.15 4.37 -1.07
C ARG A 101 3.13 3.74 -2.02
N ARG A 102 3.01 4.22 -3.27
CA ARG A 102 2.08 3.64 -4.25
C ARG A 102 2.43 2.19 -4.52
N LEU A 103 3.70 1.89 -4.73
CA LEU A 103 4.17 0.55 -5.04
C LEU A 103 3.88 -0.42 -3.89
N ALA A 104 4.31 -0.09 -2.67
CA ALA A 104 4.06 -0.89 -1.47
C ALA A 104 2.56 -1.17 -1.28
N VAL A 105 1.72 -0.12 -1.33
CA VAL A 105 0.26 -0.26 -1.16
C VAL A 105 -0.38 -1.08 -2.26
N SER A 106 0.08 -0.96 -3.51
CA SER A 106 -0.47 -1.72 -4.63
C SER A 106 -0.19 -3.22 -4.47
N LEU A 107 1.04 -3.57 -4.10
CA LEU A 107 1.45 -4.96 -3.86
C LEU A 107 0.72 -5.57 -2.65
N GLY A 108 0.67 -4.85 -1.53
CA GLY A 108 -0.07 -5.31 -0.35
C GLY A 108 -1.57 -5.52 -0.60
N ARG A 109 -2.21 -4.65 -1.41
CA ARG A 109 -3.63 -4.82 -1.80
C ARG A 109 -3.84 -5.98 -2.77
N ALA A 110 -2.95 -6.13 -3.74
CA ALA A 110 -2.98 -7.22 -4.71
C ALA A 110 -2.73 -8.59 -4.05
N ARG A 111 -2.06 -8.60 -2.88
CA ARG A 111 -1.55 -9.80 -2.22
C ARG A 111 -0.60 -10.58 -3.13
N THR A 112 0.17 -9.85 -3.93
CA THR A 112 1.24 -10.37 -4.76
C THR A 112 2.55 -9.83 -4.20
N PHE A 113 3.48 -10.74 -3.92
CA PHE A 113 4.69 -10.43 -3.16
C PHE A 113 5.90 -10.85 -3.97
N ASP A 114 6.59 -9.86 -4.53
CA ASP A 114 7.96 -10.02 -5.02
C ASP A 114 8.87 -9.66 -3.85
N SER A 115 9.42 -10.68 -3.19
CA SER A 115 10.17 -10.50 -1.94
C SER A 115 11.38 -9.59 -2.10
N GLU A 116 12.13 -9.74 -3.20
CA GLU A 116 13.31 -8.93 -3.50
C GLU A 116 12.93 -7.46 -3.73
N LEU A 117 11.85 -7.22 -4.50
CA LEU A 117 11.35 -5.87 -4.74
C LEU A 117 10.89 -5.22 -3.43
N MET A 118 10.17 -5.96 -2.60
CA MET A 118 9.63 -5.42 -1.34
C MET A 118 10.72 -5.18 -0.31
N GLU A 119 11.74 -6.01 -0.22
CA GLU A 119 12.92 -5.74 0.61
C GLU A 119 13.63 -4.45 0.15
N ALA A 120 13.91 -4.32 -1.15
CA ALA A 120 14.52 -3.13 -1.71
C ALA A 120 13.67 -1.85 -1.47
N ILE A 121 12.35 -1.94 -1.56
CA ILE A 121 11.46 -0.81 -1.25
C ILE A 121 11.46 -0.49 0.24
N ALA A 122 11.47 -1.50 1.11
CA ALA A 122 11.49 -1.30 2.56
C ALA A 122 12.74 -0.52 2.97
N ASP A 123 13.91 -0.89 2.45
CA ASP A 123 15.18 -0.20 2.71
C ASP A 123 15.11 1.27 2.25
N LEU A 124 14.62 1.51 1.03
CA LEU A 124 14.44 2.86 0.50
C LEU A 124 13.44 3.71 1.30
N ILE A 125 12.43 3.09 1.91
CA ILE A 125 11.47 3.78 2.79
C ILE A 125 12.13 4.08 4.13
N VAL A 126 12.85 3.13 4.72
CA VAL A 126 13.55 3.29 6.00
C VAL A 126 14.54 4.44 5.94
N ASP A 127 15.37 4.49 4.90
CA ASP A 127 16.38 5.54 4.70
C ASP A 127 15.79 6.95 4.58
N ARG A 128 14.49 7.04 4.27
CA ARG A 128 13.80 8.28 3.91
C ARG A 128 12.49 8.44 4.66
N VAL A 129 12.36 7.80 5.82
CA VAL A 129 11.12 7.76 6.61
C VAL A 129 10.56 9.15 6.89
N GLU A 130 11.45 10.12 7.12
CA GLU A 130 11.11 11.52 7.39
C GLU A 130 10.49 12.26 6.19
N GLU A 131 10.65 11.74 4.96
CA GLU A 131 10.02 12.32 3.76
C GLU A 131 8.54 11.94 3.60
N PHE A 132 8.05 10.97 4.39
CA PHE A 132 6.68 10.49 4.31
C PHE A 132 5.78 11.20 5.31
N ARG A 133 4.54 11.48 4.91
CA ARG A 133 3.53 11.96 5.86
C ARG A 133 3.10 10.81 6.78
N PRO A 134 2.66 11.09 8.02
CA PRO A 134 2.21 10.06 8.97
C PRO A 134 1.21 9.06 8.36
N ARG A 135 0.16 9.57 7.69
CA ARG A 135 -0.82 8.72 6.99
C ARG A 135 -0.22 7.80 5.91
N GLU A 136 0.86 8.23 5.27
CA GLU A 136 1.51 7.44 4.22
C GLU A 136 2.26 6.26 4.83
N LEU A 137 2.91 6.47 5.98
CA LEU A 137 3.53 5.41 6.77
C LEU A 137 2.49 4.40 7.27
N VAL A 138 1.33 4.84 7.75
CA VAL A 138 0.22 3.96 8.13
C VAL A 138 -0.18 3.03 6.97
N HIS A 139 -0.33 3.57 5.76
CA HIS A 139 -0.68 2.76 4.60
C HIS A 139 0.44 1.82 4.14
N ILE A 140 1.70 2.23 4.34
CA ILE A 140 2.85 1.37 4.06
C ILE A 140 2.86 0.19 5.03
N VAL A 141 2.79 0.41 6.35
CA VAL A 141 2.79 -0.70 7.31
C VAL A 141 1.56 -1.59 7.19
N GLU A 142 0.38 -1.03 6.85
CA GLU A 142 -0.82 -1.82 6.50
C GLU A 142 -0.59 -2.73 5.28
N ALA A 143 0.24 -2.30 4.32
CA ALA A 143 0.59 -3.13 3.17
C ALA A 143 1.55 -4.25 3.57
N TYR A 144 2.54 -3.95 4.42
CA TYR A 144 3.53 -4.91 4.88
C TYR A 144 2.99 -5.91 5.92
N SER A 145 1.99 -5.53 6.74
CA SER A 145 1.39 -6.45 7.73
C SER A 145 0.72 -7.67 7.07
N ARG A 146 0.26 -7.50 5.83
CA ARG A 146 -0.41 -8.54 5.04
C ARG A 146 0.54 -9.48 4.31
N MET A 147 1.84 -9.25 4.41
CA MET A 147 2.85 -10.02 3.70
C MET A 147 3.24 -11.28 4.47
N PRO A 148 3.64 -12.36 3.78
CA PRO A 148 4.17 -13.55 4.42
C PRO A 148 5.48 -13.30 5.19
N VAL A 149 6.29 -12.35 4.70
CA VAL A 149 7.55 -11.94 5.33
C VAL A 149 7.47 -10.44 5.58
N GLN A 150 7.48 -10.06 6.85
CA GLN A 150 7.37 -8.68 7.30
C GLN A 150 8.77 -8.09 7.47
N SER A 151 8.95 -6.82 7.08
CA SER A 151 10.19 -6.09 7.38
C SER A 151 10.13 -5.55 8.80
N LEU A 152 10.67 -6.29 9.77
CA LEU A 152 10.70 -5.87 11.17
C LEU A 152 11.41 -4.52 11.36
N ASN A 153 12.45 -4.27 10.55
CA ASN A 153 13.16 -2.99 10.54
C ASN A 153 12.23 -1.82 10.13
N LEU A 154 11.44 -2.00 9.07
CA LEU A 154 10.44 -0.99 8.67
C LEU A 154 9.43 -0.72 9.78
N PHE A 155 8.91 -1.77 10.43
CA PHE A 155 7.97 -1.59 11.54
C PHE A 155 8.60 -0.85 12.73
N ALA A 156 9.84 -1.19 13.11
CA ALA A 156 10.56 -0.50 14.18
C ALA A 156 10.75 0.99 13.87
N ILE A 157 11.25 1.31 12.68
CA ILE A 157 11.48 2.70 12.24
C ILE A 157 10.18 3.51 12.20
N VAL A 158 9.07 2.90 11.75
CA VAL A 158 7.75 3.55 11.77
C VAL A 158 7.23 3.72 13.21
N ALA A 159 7.50 2.76 14.10
CA ALA A 159 7.12 2.83 15.50
C ALA A 159 7.84 3.93 16.28
N ASP A 160 9.08 4.24 15.89
CA ASP A 160 9.84 5.35 16.48
C ASP A 160 9.41 6.70 15.89
N ALA A 161 9.02 6.73 14.61
CA ALA A 161 8.70 7.97 13.90
C ALA A 161 7.27 8.50 14.15
N LEU A 162 6.28 7.62 14.36
CA LEU A 162 4.86 8.01 14.42
C LEU A 162 4.31 8.52 15.76
N PRO A 163 4.81 8.15 16.96
CA PRO A 163 4.17 8.54 18.22
C PRO A 163 3.88 10.04 18.35
N PRO A 164 4.79 10.95 17.95
CA PRO A 164 4.53 12.39 18.00
C PRO A 164 3.47 12.89 17.02
N TYR A 165 2.99 12.07 16.10
CA TYR A 165 2.05 12.45 15.05
C TYR A 165 0.75 11.62 15.05
N VAL A 166 0.53 10.78 16.07
CA VAL A 166 -0.68 9.95 16.15
C VAL A 166 -1.95 10.81 16.16
N TYR A 167 -1.91 11.98 16.81
CA TYR A 167 -3.04 12.93 16.83
C TYR A 167 -3.40 13.51 15.46
N ASP A 168 -2.46 13.52 14.50
CA ASP A 168 -2.70 13.96 13.12
C ASP A 168 -3.40 12.90 12.26
N LEU A 169 -3.50 11.66 12.77
CA LEU A 169 -4.16 10.56 12.08
C LEU A 169 -5.68 10.64 12.24
N SER A 170 -6.40 10.25 11.19
CA SER A 170 -7.83 10.01 11.29
C SER A 170 -8.12 8.76 12.12
N VAL A 171 -9.31 8.68 12.73
CA VAL A 171 -9.75 7.50 13.50
C VAL A 171 -9.60 6.17 12.73
N PRO A 172 -9.97 6.08 11.43
CA PRO A 172 -9.69 4.87 10.64
C PRO A 172 -8.21 4.56 10.45
N GLU A 173 -7.34 5.57 10.41
CA GLU A 173 -5.88 5.39 10.32
C GLU A 173 -5.29 4.91 11.66
N VAL A 174 -5.78 5.42 12.80
CA VAL A 174 -5.42 4.94 14.14
C VAL A 174 -5.78 3.46 14.31
N ALA A 175 -7.02 3.08 14.01
CA ALA A 175 -7.48 1.69 14.07
C ALA A 175 -6.66 0.76 13.18
N LYS A 176 -6.37 1.22 11.96
CA LYS A 176 -5.57 0.50 10.99
C LYS A 176 -4.11 0.32 11.41
N LEU A 177 -3.49 1.36 11.97
CA LEU A 177 -2.11 1.29 12.45
C LEU A 177 -2.00 0.27 13.58
N CYS A 178 -2.89 0.33 14.56
CA CYS A 178 -2.95 -0.64 15.66
C CYS A 178 -3.11 -2.08 15.13
N ARG A 179 -4.04 -2.29 14.19
CA ARG A 179 -4.23 -3.59 13.55
C ARG A 179 -3.01 -4.07 12.80
N ALA A 180 -2.36 -3.20 12.02
CA ALA A 180 -1.19 -3.57 11.21
C ALA A 180 -0.02 -4.03 12.08
N PHE A 181 0.22 -3.36 13.21
CA PHE A 181 1.23 -3.77 14.18
C PHE A 181 0.89 -5.09 14.88
N GLY A 182 -0.39 -5.29 15.23
CA GLY A 182 -0.89 -6.56 15.78
C GLY A 182 -0.73 -7.72 14.80
N GLU A 183 -1.17 -7.57 13.55
CA GLU A 183 -0.99 -8.56 12.48
C GLU A 183 0.49 -8.87 12.21
N ALA A 184 1.38 -7.89 12.44
CA ALA A 184 2.82 -8.06 12.31
C ALA A 184 3.49 -8.67 13.55
N MET A 185 2.74 -8.87 14.64
CA MET A 185 3.29 -9.30 15.93
C MET A 185 4.45 -8.40 16.40
N VAL A 186 4.43 -7.11 16.04
CA VAL A 186 5.43 -6.13 16.46
C VAL A 186 4.84 -5.25 17.54
N TYR A 187 5.56 -5.12 18.65
CA TYR A 187 5.17 -4.30 19.78
C TYR A 187 6.17 -3.14 19.97
N SER A 188 5.64 -1.93 20.10
CA SER A 188 6.36 -0.76 20.57
C SER A 188 5.50 -0.10 21.64
N GLN A 189 6.03 -0.04 22.85
CA GLN A 189 5.30 0.52 23.99
C GLN A 189 4.88 1.97 23.71
N GLU A 190 5.80 2.80 23.22
CA GLU A 190 5.53 4.22 22.95
C GLU A 190 4.44 4.42 21.91
N LEU A 191 4.49 3.68 20.80
CA LEU A 191 3.45 3.76 19.77
C LEU A 191 2.10 3.24 20.29
N THR A 192 2.09 2.11 21.00
CA THR A 192 0.86 1.56 21.60
C THR A 192 0.26 2.52 22.64
N ASP A 193 1.09 3.18 23.43
CA ASP A 193 0.69 4.22 24.39
C ASP A 193 -0.01 5.38 23.70
N ALA A 194 0.63 5.95 22.68
CA ALA A 194 0.05 7.03 21.87
C ALA A 194 -1.27 6.60 21.19
N LEU A 195 -1.32 5.39 20.62
CA LEU A 195 -2.52 4.86 19.95
C LEU A 195 -3.71 4.69 20.91
N CYS A 196 -3.48 4.10 22.09
CA CYS A 196 -4.55 3.90 23.07
C CYS A 196 -5.02 5.21 23.68
N GLU A 197 -4.12 6.16 23.94
CA GLU A 197 -4.49 7.50 24.42
C GLU A 197 -5.38 8.23 23.41
N GLU A 198 -4.96 8.26 22.14
CA GLU A 198 -5.73 8.89 21.06
C GLU A 198 -7.08 8.19 20.85
N ALA A 199 -7.10 6.86 20.86
CA ALA A 199 -8.31 6.07 20.73
C ALA A 199 -9.28 6.31 21.91
N HIS A 200 -8.76 6.47 23.13
CA HIS A 200 -9.57 6.83 24.29
C HIS A 200 -10.15 8.24 24.16
N HIS A 201 -9.31 9.21 23.77
CA HIS A 201 -9.71 10.61 23.61
C HIS A 201 -10.84 10.76 22.59
N ARG A 202 -10.75 10.04 21.46
CA ARG A 202 -11.70 10.12 20.35
C ARG A 202 -12.63 8.93 20.24
N ARG A 203 -12.82 8.17 21.32
CA ARG A 203 -13.59 6.92 21.30
C ARG A 203 -14.95 7.07 20.62
N HIS A 204 -15.66 8.17 20.85
CA HIS A 204 -17.00 8.40 20.31
C HIS A 204 -17.03 8.54 18.77
N ASP A 205 -15.90 8.89 18.15
CA ASP A 205 -15.73 9.01 16.70
C ASP A 205 -15.49 7.64 16.02
N PHE A 206 -15.15 6.61 16.79
CA PHE A 206 -14.94 5.26 16.24
C PHE A 206 -16.28 4.65 15.81
N GLY A 207 -16.37 4.30 14.54
CA GLY A 207 -17.39 3.41 14.02
C GLY A 207 -17.13 1.97 14.44
N THR A 208 -18.10 1.09 14.19
CA THR A 208 -18.00 -0.34 14.56
C THR A 208 -16.79 -1.02 13.92
N ILE A 209 -16.47 -0.67 12.66
CA ILE A 209 -15.34 -1.27 11.94
C ILE A 209 -14.02 -0.82 12.57
N GLU A 210 -13.90 0.46 12.93
CA GLU A 210 -12.72 1.01 13.57
C GLU A 210 -12.53 0.43 14.98
N CYS A 211 -13.60 0.30 15.77
CA CYS A 211 -13.54 -0.36 17.07
C CYS A 211 -13.03 -1.81 16.94
N LEU A 212 -13.59 -2.57 15.99
CA LEU A 212 -13.18 -3.97 15.77
C LEU A 212 -11.73 -4.07 15.30
N GLY A 213 -11.30 -3.22 14.36
CA GLY A 213 -9.92 -3.22 13.89
C GLY A 213 -8.93 -2.86 14.99
N PHE A 214 -9.25 -1.87 15.82
CA PHE A 214 -8.41 -1.47 16.94
C PHE A 214 -8.31 -2.58 18.00
N LEU A 215 -9.43 -3.18 18.40
CA LEU A 215 -9.45 -4.30 19.34
C LEU A 215 -8.75 -5.55 18.81
N ASP A 216 -8.91 -5.85 17.52
CA ASP A 216 -8.19 -6.94 16.83
C ASP A 216 -6.67 -6.72 16.94
N GLY A 217 -6.19 -5.50 16.67
CA GLY A 217 -4.79 -5.13 16.87
C GLY A 217 -4.30 -5.31 18.30
N LEU A 218 -5.07 -4.83 19.29
CA LEU A 218 -4.73 -5.00 20.72
C LEU A 218 -4.77 -6.47 21.16
N SER A 219 -5.61 -7.31 20.54
CA SER A 219 -5.74 -8.72 20.92
C SER A 219 -4.42 -9.48 20.75
N TYR A 220 -3.63 -9.17 19.73
CA TYR A 220 -2.29 -9.73 19.54
C TYR A 220 -1.32 -9.33 20.67
N LEU A 221 -1.53 -8.17 21.30
CA LEU A 221 -0.74 -7.73 22.45
C LEU A 221 -1.04 -8.54 23.71
N SER A 222 -2.20 -9.21 23.78
CA SER A 222 -2.54 -10.10 24.89
C SER A 222 -1.64 -11.35 24.94
N GLU A 223 -1.00 -11.68 23.83
CA GLU A 223 -0.07 -12.82 23.69
C GLU A 223 1.37 -12.47 24.10
N LEU A 224 1.67 -11.19 24.38
CA LEU A 224 3.02 -10.76 24.79
C LEU A 224 3.45 -11.33 26.15
N PRO A 225 4.76 -11.40 26.45
CA PRO A 225 5.26 -11.72 27.78
C PRO A 225 4.68 -10.79 28.87
N ALA A 226 4.45 -11.32 30.07
CA ALA A 226 3.72 -10.61 31.14
C ALA A 226 4.36 -9.28 31.58
N ASP A 227 5.67 -9.15 31.43
CA ASP A 227 6.47 -7.95 31.68
C ASP A 227 6.29 -6.88 30.59
N MET A 228 5.80 -7.25 29.41
CA MET A 228 5.47 -6.35 28.30
C MET A 228 3.95 -6.11 28.17
N LYS A 229 3.13 -6.81 28.96
CA LYS A 229 1.66 -6.63 28.94
C LYS A 229 1.28 -5.31 29.57
N ARG A 230 0.73 -4.42 28.76
CA ARG A 230 0.03 -3.23 29.24
C ARG A 230 -1.33 -3.61 29.81
N ASN A 231 -1.77 -2.88 30.85
CA ASN A 231 -3.14 -2.98 31.35
C ASN A 231 -4.10 -2.14 30.48
N ASP A 232 -4.50 -2.67 29.33
CA ASP A 232 -5.45 -2.03 28.41
C ASP A 232 -6.91 -2.31 28.74
N THR A 233 -7.19 -2.89 29.93
CA THR A 233 -8.52 -3.35 30.33
C THR A 233 -9.58 -2.25 30.23
N GLU A 234 -9.23 -1.02 30.61
CA GLU A 234 -10.16 0.12 30.54
C GLU A 234 -10.48 0.52 29.10
N THR A 235 -9.45 0.62 28.24
CA THR A 235 -9.61 0.91 26.81
C THR A 235 -10.47 -0.17 26.15
N VAL A 236 -10.15 -1.44 26.39
CA VAL A 236 -10.91 -2.58 25.84
C VAL A 236 -12.36 -2.55 26.32
N ALA A 237 -12.60 -2.35 27.62
CA ALA A 237 -13.94 -2.28 28.18
C ALA A 237 -14.77 -1.14 27.55
N ALA A 238 -14.17 0.05 27.38
CA ALA A 238 -14.85 1.19 26.76
C ALA A 238 -15.30 0.88 25.33
N PHE A 239 -14.43 0.28 24.52
CA PHE A 239 -14.75 -0.09 23.14
C PHE A 239 -15.79 -1.21 23.03
N VAL A 240 -15.77 -2.20 23.92
CA VAL A 240 -16.78 -3.27 23.97
C VAL A 240 -18.17 -2.73 24.30
N VAL A 241 -18.27 -1.80 25.26
CA VAL A 241 -19.53 -1.11 25.59
C VAL A 241 -20.04 -0.32 24.38
N GLN A 242 -19.15 0.40 23.70
CA GLN A 242 -19.51 1.18 22.53
C GLN A 242 -20.02 0.34 21.35
N ILE A 243 -19.38 -0.80 21.07
CA ILE A 243 -19.86 -1.73 20.04
C ILE A 243 -21.25 -2.25 20.43
N SER A 244 -21.44 -2.65 21.69
CA SER A 244 -22.72 -3.18 22.19
C SER A 244 -23.85 -2.17 22.00
N PHE A 245 -23.60 -0.89 22.30
CA PHE A 245 -24.58 0.18 22.09
C PHE A 245 -24.92 0.37 20.60
N LYS A 246 -23.91 0.41 19.72
CA LYS A 246 -24.12 0.61 18.27
C LYS A 246 -24.81 -0.57 17.57
N LEU A 247 -24.73 -1.78 18.12
CA LEU A 247 -25.43 -2.96 17.57
C LEU A 247 -26.91 -3.01 17.98
N GLN A 248 -27.32 -2.26 18.99
CA GLN A 248 -28.70 -2.20 19.49
C GLN A 248 -29.53 -1.06 18.87
N SER A 249 -28.87 -0.11 18.21
CA SER A 249 -29.46 1.05 17.53
C SER A 249 -29.62 0.82 16.03
#